data_AF-A0A1V1NSV6-F1
#
_entry.id   AF-A0A1V1NSV6-F1
#
_cell.length_a   1.000
_cell.length_b   1.000
_cell.length_c   1.000
_cell.angle_alpha   90.00
_cell.angle_beta   90.00
_cell.angle_gamma   90.00
#
_symmetry.space_group_name_H-M   'P 1'
#
loop_
_entity.id
_entity.type
_entity.pdbx_description
1 polymer ?
#
loop_
_entity_poly.entity_id
_entity_poly.type
_entity_poly.pdbx_seq_one_letter_code
_entity_poly.pdbx_strand_id
1 'polypeptide(L)'
;MSDKFVAIGSRGNDYYGAVYIFMRNDNNDWLQQTKIIPNDEHQYNSFGCSVAIMGDYLIIGSGGNRNVNGDKAGAAYIYKYDQGHWVQEAKIIASDGAEYECFGSSVSIYNNYVIVGKNHNNTPGIDYGSAYIFKRNGNNWLQVSKIIASDVNSGDCFGGAVAISENYVLIGSSYDDVIADDSGSAYIYKSIPTISGYVKDNSDKPFINARIEFDKCGSVESQNDGYYSINICSSWSGKATISYNNYIFSPQQINIDPITKNLNQNFTISVFNISGFVKDIFNNPISGSEVVFNSKGGTTLTNSQGYYSKEIYHNWTGNAYVKGKGYKYEPVAQTYNNVDQRYSGQNYTGSKLTISGYCFDNDLLP
;
A
#
# COMPACT_ATOMS: atom_id res chain seq x y z
N MET A 1 -5.41 29.52 -5.92
CA MET A 1 -6.39 29.53 -7.04
C MET A 1 -7.84 29.29 -6.59
N SER A 2 -8.11 28.91 -5.33
CA SER A 2 -9.48 28.79 -4.79
C SER A 2 -10.27 30.11 -4.79
N ASP A 3 -9.59 31.25 -4.88
CA ASP A 3 -10.22 32.57 -4.65
C ASP A 3 -10.86 33.17 -5.91
N LYS A 4 -10.91 32.41 -7.01
CA LYS A 4 -11.39 32.91 -8.31
C LYS A 4 -12.87 32.61 -8.57
N PHE A 5 -13.41 31.55 -7.97
CA PHE A 5 -14.76 31.05 -8.29
C PHE A 5 -15.63 30.90 -7.05
N VAL A 6 -16.91 31.22 -7.21
CA VAL A 6 -17.98 30.89 -6.27
C VAL A 6 -19.03 30.08 -7.03
N ALA A 7 -19.44 28.95 -6.45
CA ALA A 7 -20.50 28.11 -6.99
C ALA A 7 -21.74 28.18 -6.10
N ILE A 8 -22.90 28.44 -6.70
CA ILE A 8 -24.19 28.54 -5.99
C ILE A 8 -25.15 27.50 -6.57
N GLY A 9 -25.56 26.54 -5.75
CA GLY A 9 -26.56 25.55 -6.10
C GLY A 9 -27.98 26.11 -6.04
N SER A 10 -28.82 25.72 -7.00
CA SER A 10 -30.23 26.08 -7.08
C SER A 10 -31.06 24.84 -7.41
N ARG A 11 -31.33 24.03 -6.37
CA ARG A 11 -32.00 22.73 -6.47
C ARG A 11 -33.40 22.80 -7.12
N GLY A 12 -34.12 23.91 -6.95
CA GLY A 12 -35.52 24.06 -7.38
C GLY A 12 -35.70 24.70 -8.76
N ASN A 13 -34.62 25.06 -9.46
CA ASN A 13 -34.75 25.75 -10.74
C ASN A 13 -35.13 24.78 -11.88
N ASP A 14 -36.07 25.19 -12.73
CA ASP A 14 -36.50 24.49 -13.96
C ASP A 14 -36.93 23.02 -13.80
N TYR A 15 -37.29 22.54 -12.60
CA TYR A 15 -37.60 21.14 -12.24
C TYR A 15 -36.40 20.16 -12.14
N TYR A 16 -35.23 20.49 -12.69
CA TYR A 16 -34.04 19.62 -12.70
C TYR A 16 -32.95 20.08 -11.72
N GLY A 17 -32.92 21.37 -11.37
CA GLY A 17 -31.89 22.03 -10.59
C GLY A 17 -30.75 22.59 -11.45
N ALA A 18 -29.99 23.55 -10.92
CA ALA A 18 -28.87 24.21 -11.61
C ALA A 18 -27.76 24.63 -10.66
N VAL A 19 -26.57 24.91 -11.19
CA VAL A 19 -25.47 25.56 -10.46
C VAL A 19 -25.01 26.79 -11.22
N TYR A 20 -24.92 27.92 -10.52
CA TYR A 20 -24.42 29.18 -11.05
C TYR A 20 -22.98 29.38 -10.61
N ILE A 21 -22.09 29.67 -11.56
CA ILE A 21 -20.69 29.98 -11.29
C ILE A 21 -20.46 31.47 -11.45
N PHE A 22 -19.90 32.07 -10.41
CA PHE A 22 -19.43 33.45 -10.40
C PHE A 22 -17.91 33.46 -10.40
N MET A 23 -17.33 34.34 -11.21
CA MET A 23 -15.89 34.54 -11.29
C MET A 23 -15.56 35.96 -10.82
N ARG A 24 -14.54 36.07 -9.97
CA ARG A 24 -14.07 37.38 -9.50
C ARG A 24 -13.28 38.07 -10.61
N ASN A 25 -13.63 39.30 -10.93
CA ASN A 25 -12.89 40.13 -11.88
C ASN A 25 -11.69 40.83 -11.18
N ASP A 26 -10.87 41.55 -11.96
CA ASP A 26 -9.71 42.30 -11.44
C ASP A 26 -10.10 43.44 -10.49
N ASN A 27 -11.34 43.92 -10.58
CA ASN A 27 -11.91 44.94 -9.70
C ASN A 27 -12.53 44.38 -8.43
N ASN A 28 -12.38 43.08 -8.18
CA ASN A 28 -12.93 42.34 -7.04
C ASN A 28 -14.46 42.13 -7.04
N ASP A 29 -15.15 42.40 -8.15
CA ASP A 29 -16.58 42.12 -8.32
C ASP A 29 -16.81 40.66 -8.73
N TRP A 30 -17.93 40.10 -8.29
CA TRP A 30 -18.38 38.77 -8.70
C TRP A 30 -19.31 38.86 -9.90
N LEU A 31 -18.88 38.32 -11.04
CA LEU A 31 -19.67 38.28 -12.26
C LEU A 31 -20.10 36.84 -12.55
N GLN A 32 -21.38 36.64 -12.86
CA GLN A 32 -21.85 35.32 -13.30
C GLN A 32 -21.14 34.95 -14.60
N GLN A 33 -20.39 33.85 -14.57
CA GLN A 33 -19.67 33.32 -15.71
C GLN A 33 -20.55 32.34 -16.50
N THR A 34 -21.16 31.37 -15.81
CA THR A 34 -21.95 30.31 -16.47
C THR A 34 -23.04 29.75 -15.56
N LYS A 35 -24.06 29.14 -16.18
CA LYS A 35 -25.09 28.30 -15.55
C LYS A 35 -24.85 26.87 -16.02
N ILE A 36 -24.64 25.96 -15.08
CA ILE A 36 -24.49 24.53 -15.34
C ILE A 36 -25.82 23.83 -15.03
N ILE A 37 -26.27 23.00 -15.96
CA ILE A 37 -27.42 22.10 -15.84
C ILE A 37 -26.94 20.66 -16.09
N PRO A 38 -27.61 19.63 -15.53
CA PRO A 38 -27.24 18.25 -15.79
C PRO A 38 -27.47 17.89 -17.27
N ASN A 39 -26.52 17.18 -17.88
CA ASN A 39 -26.62 16.73 -19.29
C ASN A 39 -27.69 15.63 -19.47
N ASP A 40 -28.01 14.91 -18.39
CA ASP A 40 -29.05 13.90 -18.32
C ASP A 40 -30.31 14.47 -17.67
N GLU A 41 -31.11 15.16 -18.50
CA GLU A 41 -32.29 15.91 -18.10
C GLU A 41 -33.43 14.99 -17.59
N HIS A 42 -33.45 14.70 -16.29
CA HIS A 42 -34.55 14.03 -15.60
C HIS A 42 -35.20 14.93 -14.52
N GLN A 43 -36.53 15.07 -14.59
CA GLN A 43 -37.27 15.90 -13.65
C GLN A 43 -36.98 15.44 -12.21
N TYR A 44 -36.88 16.38 -11.29
CA TYR A 44 -36.65 16.17 -9.85
C TYR A 44 -35.25 15.68 -9.43
N ASN A 45 -34.27 15.75 -10.34
CA ASN A 45 -32.87 15.39 -10.07
C ASN A 45 -32.23 16.11 -8.86
N SER A 46 -32.80 17.24 -8.42
CA SER A 46 -32.28 18.03 -7.32
C SER A 46 -30.81 18.45 -7.54
N PHE A 47 -30.43 18.69 -8.80
CA PHE A 47 -29.08 19.05 -9.17
C PHE A 47 -28.69 20.39 -8.51
N GLY A 48 -27.50 20.43 -7.92
CA GLY A 48 -27.07 21.59 -7.13
C GLY A 48 -27.68 21.61 -5.72
N CYS A 49 -28.16 20.49 -5.18
CA CYS A 49 -28.56 20.40 -3.77
C CYS A 49 -27.38 20.50 -2.81
N SER A 50 -26.19 20.13 -3.26
CA SER A 50 -24.93 20.36 -2.59
C SER A 50 -23.86 20.68 -3.64
N VAL A 51 -22.92 21.55 -3.27
CA VAL A 51 -21.82 21.98 -4.16
C VAL A 51 -20.53 22.09 -3.37
N ALA A 52 -19.41 21.69 -3.97
CA ALA A 52 -18.08 21.90 -3.42
C ALA A 52 -17.10 22.23 -4.54
N ILE A 53 -16.22 23.21 -4.31
CA ILE A 53 -15.27 23.68 -5.32
C ILE A 53 -13.86 23.75 -4.73
N MET A 54 -12.86 23.25 -5.47
CA MET A 54 -11.46 23.35 -5.10
C MET A 54 -10.58 23.45 -6.35
N GLY A 55 -9.87 24.57 -6.47
CA GLY A 55 -9.06 24.87 -7.65
C GLY A 55 -9.94 24.83 -8.90
N ASP A 56 -9.58 23.94 -9.83
CA ASP A 56 -10.28 23.77 -11.11
C ASP A 56 -11.34 22.66 -11.07
N TYR A 57 -11.71 22.13 -9.90
CA TYR A 57 -12.74 21.08 -9.79
C TYR A 57 -13.96 21.56 -9.02
N LEU A 58 -15.12 21.17 -9.53
CA LEU A 58 -16.44 21.43 -8.96
C LEU A 58 -17.20 20.12 -8.86
N ILE A 59 -17.71 19.82 -7.67
CA ILE A 59 -18.57 18.67 -7.40
C ILE A 59 -19.97 19.18 -7.16
N ILE A 60 -20.94 18.58 -7.85
CA ILE A 60 -22.34 18.95 -7.77
C ILE A 60 -23.14 17.72 -7.38
N GLY A 61 -23.77 17.79 -6.21
CA GLY A 61 -24.71 16.79 -5.75
C GLY A 61 -26.05 16.85 -6.46
N SER A 62 -26.63 15.69 -6.70
CA SER A 62 -27.94 15.50 -7.33
C SER A 62 -28.66 14.35 -6.64
N GLY A 63 -28.98 14.53 -5.36
CA GLY A 63 -29.60 13.49 -4.53
C GLY A 63 -30.94 12.97 -5.06
N GLY A 64 -31.66 13.76 -5.87
CA GLY A 64 -32.91 13.32 -6.49
C GLY A 64 -32.71 12.59 -7.83
N ASN A 65 -31.47 12.37 -8.28
CA ASN A 65 -31.21 11.82 -9.61
C ASN A 65 -31.72 10.39 -9.74
N ARG A 66 -32.51 10.15 -10.79
CA ARG A 66 -32.83 8.80 -11.25
C ARG A 66 -31.71 8.29 -12.14
N ASN A 67 -31.27 7.06 -11.91
CA ASN A 67 -30.24 6.44 -12.73
C ASN A 67 -30.46 4.92 -12.84
N VAL A 68 -29.42 4.19 -13.23
CA VAL A 68 -29.44 2.72 -13.42
C VAL A 68 -29.80 1.95 -12.14
N ASN A 69 -29.61 2.55 -10.96
CA ASN A 69 -29.96 1.98 -9.67
C ASN A 69 -31.41 2.32 -9.24
N GLY A 70 -32.16 3.01 -10.10
CA GLY A 70 -33.58 3.29 -9.94
C GLY A 70 -33.92 4.72 -9.48
N ASP A 71 -35.15 4.94 -9.02
CA ASP A 71 -35.66 6.29 -8.72
C ASP A 71 -34.97 6.89 -7.49
N LYS A 72 -34.59 8.17 -7.56
CA LYS A 72 -33.88 8.89 -6.48
C LYS A 72 -32.69 8.14 -5.86
N ALA A 73 -32.05 7.25 -6.61
CA ALA A 73 -30.80 6.62 -6.18
C ALA A 73 -29.69 7.65 -5.98
N GLY A 74 -29.76 8.76 -6.71
CA GLY A 74 -28.90 9.92 -6.57
C GLY A 74 -27.58 9.78 -7.35
N ALA A 75 -26.95 10.92 -7.62
CA ALA A 75 -25.68 11.01 -8.31
C ALA A 75 -24.88 12.23 -7.82
N ALA A 76 -23.58 12.23 -8.07
CA ALA A 76 -22.76 13.44 -8.04
C ALA A 76 -22.02 13.62 -9.37
N TYR A 77 -21.89 14.87 -9.79
CA TYR A 77 -21.27 15.25 -11.05
C TYR A 77 -19.98 16.00 -10.76
N ILE A 78 -18.94 15.65 -11.50
CA ILE A 78 -17.61 16.24 -11.38
C ILE A 78 -17.35 17.05 -12.63
N TYR A 79 -17.14 18.34 -12.45
CA TYR A 79 -16.76 19.27 -13.49
C TYR A 79 -15.33 19.74 -13.29
N LYS A 80 -14.61 19.90 -14.39
CA LYS A 80 -13.27 20.48 -14.43
C LYS A 80 -13.29 21.77 -15.23
N TYR A 81 -12.68 22.82 -14.71
CA TYR A 81 -12.43 24.04 -15.44
C TYR A 81 -11.25 23.81 -16.40
N ASP A 82 -11.52 23.86 -17.70
CA ASP A 82 -10.53 23.70 -18.75
C ASP A 82 -10.75 24.77 -19.82
N GLN A 83 -9.67 25.41 -20.28
CA GLN A 83 -9.70 26.36 -21.40
C GLN A 83 -10.82 27.43 -21.31
N GLY A 84 -11.09 27.95 -20.10
CA GLY A 84 -12.06 29.04 -19.91
C GLY A 84 -13.50 28.60 -19.64
N HIS A 85 -13.79 27.30 -19.59
CA HIS A 85 -15.14 26.76 -19.41
C HIS A 85 -15.15 25.53 -18.50
N TRP A 86 -16.31 25.22 -17.93
CA TRP A 86 -16.52 24.03 -17.10
C TRP A 86 -16.97 22.86 -17.96
N VAL A 87 -16.25 21.75 -17.90
CA VAL A 87 -16.54 20.51 -18.65
C VAL A 87 -16.86 19.40 -17.66
N GLN A 88 -17.95 18.65 -17.90
CA GLN A 88 -18.25 17.47 -17.09
C GLN A 88 -17.18 16.40 -17.32
N GLU A 89 -16.39 16.10 -16.29
CA GLU A 89 -15.36 15.06 -16.31
C GLU A 89 -15.96 13.69 -15.97
N ALA A 90 -16.89 13.63 -15.01
CA ALA A 90 -17.50 12.38 -14.59
C ALA A 90 -18.90 12.57 -14.00
N LYS A 91 -19.69 11.50 -14.07
CA LYS A 91 -20.86 11.27 -13.21
C LYS A 91 -20.54 10.06 -12.35
N ILE A 92 -20.62 10.22 -11.03
CA ILE A 92 -20.42 9.13 -10.06
C ILE A 92 -21.75 8.78 -9.41
N ILE A 93 -21.96 7.48 -9.23
CA ILE A 93 -23.11 6.86 -8.56
C ILE A 93 -22.58 5.86 -7.53
N ALA A 94 -23.38 5.54 -6.51
CA ALA A 94 -23.02 4.51 -5.54
C ALA A 94 -22.92 3.13 -6.22
N SER A 95 -21.84 2.38 -5.96
CA SER A 95 -21.65 1.04 -6.52
C SER A 95 -22.69 0.02 -6.06
N ASP A 96 -23.23 0.24 -4.87
CA ASP A 96 -24.27 -0.54 -4.21
C ASP A 96 -25.58 0.26 -4.12
N GLY A 97 -25.75 1.23 -5.02
CA GLY A 97 -26.89 2.14 -5.00
C GLY A 97 -28.22 1.41 -5.16
N ALA A 98 -29.24 1.89 -4.46
CA ALA A 98 -30.62 1.47 -4.56
C ALA A 98 -31.56 2.68 -4.70
N GLU A 99 -32.84 2.41 -4.96
CA GLU A 99 -33.85 3.47 -5.05
C GLU A 99 -33.94 4.26 -3.75
N TYR A 100 -34.19 5.57 -3.86
CA TYR A 100 -34.43 6.51 -2.77
C TYR A 100 -33.26 6.75 -1.80
N GLU A 101 -32.07 6.22 -2.08
CA GLU A 101 -30.88 6.39 -1.25
C GLU A 101 -30.29 7.81 -1.24
N CYS A 102 -30.67 8.66 -2.21
CA CYS A 102 -30.30 10.07 -2.25
C CYS A 102 -28.78 10.33 -2.25
N PHE A 103 -27.99 9.48 -2.91
CA PHE A 103 -26.55 9.70 -3.10
C PHE A 103 -26.27 11.05 -3.75
N GLY A 104 -25.31 11.83 -3.23
CA GLY A 104 -25.07 13.19 -3.68
C GLY A 104 -25.82 14.25 -2.88
N SER A 105 -26.44 13.89 -1.76
CA SER A 105 -27.09 14.86 -0.88
C SER A 105 -26.12 15.82 -0.22
N SER A 106 -24.91 15.35 0.10
CA SER A 106 -23.80 16.15 0.58
C SER A 106 -22.54 15.78 -0.21
N VAL A 107 -21.69 16.78 -0.51
CA VAL A 107 -20.44 16.58 -1.26
C VAL A 107 -19.34 17.44 -0.66
N SER A 108 -18.10 16.93 -0.70
CA SER A 108 -16.91 17.70 -0.38
C SER A 108 -15.72 17.19 -1.20
N ILE A 109 -14.73 18.06 -1.45
CA ILE A 109 -13.56 17.75 -2.28
C ILE A 109 -12.28 18.22 -1.59
N TYR A 110 -11.26 17.37 -1.63
CA TYR A 110 -9.89 17.71 -1.24
C TYR A 110 -8.89 17.06 -2.21
N ASN A 111 -8.17 17.88 -2.96
CA ASN A 111 -7.24 17.45 -4.00
C ASN A 111 -7.89 16.43 -4.97
N ASN A 112 -7.38 15.20 -5.00
CA ASN A 112 -7.83 14.13 -5.88
C ASN A 112 -8.91 13.24 -5.23
N TYR A 113 -9.49 13.66 -4.11
CA TYR A 113 -10.50 12.92 -3.37
C TYR A 113 -11.79 13.70 -3.31
N VAL A 114 -12.89 13.00 -3.52
CA VAL A 114 -14.23 13.51 -3.26
C VAL A 114 -14.91 12.59 -2.27
N ILE A 115 -15.67 13.17 -1.36
CA ILE A 115 -16.58 12.44 -0.49
C ILE A 115 -18.01 12.81 -0.85
N VAL A 116 -18.86 11.79 -0.94
CA VAL A 116 -20.28 11.94 -1.28
C VAL A 116 -21.13 11.24 -0.23
N GLY A 117 -22.04 11.98 0.38
CA GLY A 117 -23.01 11.45 1.32
C GLY A 117 -24.21 10.81 0.61
N LYS A 118 -24.72 9.78 1.26
CA LYS A 118 -25.96 9.06 0.94
C LYS A 118 -26.84 9.16 2.18
N ASN A 119 -27.67 10.19 2.25
CA ASN A 119 -28.56 10.39 3.39
C ASN A 119 -29.96 9.90 3.02
N HIS A 120 -30.33 8.76 3.57
CA HIS A 120 -31.62 8.19 3.29
C HIS A 120 -32.69 8.82 4.19
N ASN A 121 -33.71 9.48 3.63
CA ASN A 121 -34.77 10.10 4.43
C ASN A 121 -36.20 9.66 4.10
N ASN A 122 -36.42 8.74 3.14
CA ASN A 122 -37.77 8.59 2.56
C ASN A 122 -38.21 7.19 2.08
N THR A 123 -37.59 6.07 2.51
CA THR A 123 -38.22 4.74 2.33
C THR A 123 -38.35 3.90 3.60
N PRO A 124 -39.36 3.02 3.68
CA PRO A 124 -39.43 2.01 4.73
C PRO A 124 -38.32 0.96 4.53
N GLY A 125 -37.34 0.93 5.44
CA GLY A 125 -36.22 -0.02 5.41
C GLY A 125 -35.15 0.32 6.46
N ILE A 126 -34.22 -0.60 6.69
CA ILE A 126 -33.06 -0.42 7.58
C ILE A 126 -31.95 0.26 6.77
N ASP A 127 -32.07 1.56 6.49
CA ASP A 127 -30.96 2.32 5.91
C ASP A 127 -30.55 3.45 6.85
N TYR A 128 -29.32 3.35 7.29
CA TYR A 128 -28.62 4.18 8.26
C TYR A 128 -27.80 5.28 7.58
N GLY A 129 -27.76 5.28 6.24
CA GLY A 129 -26.95 6.20 5.45
C GLY A 129 -25.48 5.78 5.37
N SER A 130 -24.74 6.43 4.47
CA SER A 130 -23.32 6.14 4.25
C SER A 130 -22.60 7.34 3.62
N ALA A 131 -21.27 7.32 3.65
CA ALA A 131 -20.45 8.22 2.88
C ALA A 131 -19.47 7.45 2.01
N TYR A 132 -19.23 7.91 0.80
CA TYR A 132 -18.39 7.24 -0.19
C TYR A 132 -17.23 8.14 -0.57
N ILE A 133 -16.03 7.59 -0.57
CA ILE A 133 -14.83 8.31 -1.02
C ILE A 133 -14.45 7.81 -2.39
N PHE A 134 -14.32 8.73 -3.34
CA PHE A 134 -13.78 8.46 -4.67
C PHE A 134 -12.43 9.14 -4.83
N LYS A 135 -11.49 8.43 -5.48
CA LYS A 135 -10.16 8.93 -5.82
C LYS A 135 -10.02 9.04 -7.33
N ARG A 136 -9.49 10.18 -7.77
CA ARG A 136 -9.15 10.41 -9.17
C ARG A 136 -7.96 9.53 -9.59
N ASN A 137 -8.12 8.83 -10.72
CA ASN A 137 -7.10 8.04 -11.37
C ASN A 137 -7.11 8.33 -12.88
N GLY A 138 -6.21 9.22 -13.33
CA GLY A 138 -6.29 9.80 -14.67
C GLY A 138 -7.56 10.64 -14.83
N ASN A 139 -8.39 10.30 -15.81
CA ASN A 139 -9.70 10.92 -16.03
C ASN A 139 -10.86 10.13 -15.38
N ASN A 140 -10.56 9.04 -14.66
CA ASN A 140 -11.57 8.22 -13.99
C ASN A 140 -11.64 8.56 -12.51
N TRP A 141 -12.81 8.33 -11.91
CA TRP A 141 -13.04 8.45 -10.48
C TRP A 141 -13.44 7.08 -9.91
N LEU A 142 -12.60 6.54 -9.04
CA LEU A 142 -12.77 5.19 -8.50
C LEU A 142 -13.21 5.27 -7.05
N GLN A 143 -14.27 4.55 -6.69
CA GLN A 143 -14.66 4.39 -5.29
C GLN A 143 -13.55 3.64 -4.54
N VAL A 144 -12.97 4.26 -3.52
CA VAL A 144 -11.90 3.69 -2.69
C VAL A 144 -12.35 3.36 -1.27
N SER A 145 -13.51 3.86 -0.85
CA SER A 145 -14.07 3.55 0.47
C SER A 145 -15.58 3.80 0.51
N LYS A 146 -16.28 2.98 1.30
CA LYS A 146 -17.62 3.24 1.85
C LYS A 146 -17.47 3.27 3.36
N ILE A 147 -17.97 4.34 3.98
CA ILE A 147 -17.94 4.56 5.42
C ILE A 147 -19.38 4.49 5.93
N ILE A 148 -19.55 3.74 7.01
CA ILE A 148 -20.77 3.61 7.79
C ILE A 148 -20.43 3.93 9.25
N ALA A 149 -21.41 4.36 10.04
CA ALA A 149 -21.22 4.59 11.47
C ALA A 149 -20.72 3.30 12.19
N SER A 150 -20.08 3.44 13.34
CA SER A 150 -19.64 2.29 14.15
C SER A 150 -20.77 1.61 14.93
N ASP A 151 -21.82 2.37 15.14
CA ASP A 151 -22.94 2.20 16.07
C ASP A 151 -24.27 2.35 15.31
N VAL A 152 -24.22 1.95 14.04
CA VAL A 152 -25.32 1.97 13.07
C VAL A 152 -26.68 1.69 13.69
N ASN A 153 -27.58 2.67 13.61
CA ASN A 153 -28.99 2.49 13.86
C ASN A 153 -29.84 3.00 12.68
N SER A 154 -31.03 2.44 12.56
CA SER A 154 -31.93 2.73 11.45
C SER A 154 -32.51 4.13 11.62
N GLY A 155 -32.26 5.02 10.67
CA GLY A 155 -32.81 6.39 10.67
C GLY A 155 -31.78 7.49 10.95
N ASP A 156 -30.57 7.16 11.40
CA ASP A 156 -29.58 8.14 11.91
C ASP A 156 -29.12 9.17 10.86
N CYS A 157 -29.39 8.92 9.58
CA CYS A 157 -29.03 9.76 8.43
C CYS A 157 -27.53 10.05 8.34
N PHE A 158 -26.70 9.04 8.57
CA PHE A 158 -25.25 9.15 8.40
C PHE A 158 -24.91 9.54 6.96
N GLY A 159 -23.99 10.49 6.79
CA GLY A 159 -23.71 11.08 5.48
C GLY A 159 -24.59 12.29 5.14
N GLY A 160 -25.44 12.75 6.07
CA GLY A 160 -26.23 13.98 5.94
C GLY A 160 -25.37 15.23 5.71
N ALA A 161 -24.16 15.25 6.27
CA ALA A 161 -23.13 16.24 5.97
C ALA A 161 -21.78 15.55 5.86
N VAL A 162 -20.92 16.00 4.95
CA VAL A 162 -19.58 15.46 4.76
C VAL A 162 -18.55 16.58 4.61
N ALA A 163 -17.37 16.39 5.19
CA ALA A 163 -16.21 17.21 4.91
C ALA A 163 -14.98 16.31 4.77
N ILE A 164 -14.11 16.64 3.81
CA ILE A 164 -12.83 15.95 3.63
C ILE A 164 -11.69 16.97 3.62
N SER A 165 -10.60 16.58 4.23
CA SER A 165 -9.33 17.30 4.26
C SER A 165 -8.19 16.30 4.03
N GLU A 166 -6.94 16.75 4.13
CA GLU A 166 -5.77 15.90 3.95
C GLU A 166 -5.80 14.63 4.80
N ASN A 167 -6.09 14.79 6.10
CA ASN A 167 -5.94 13.72 7.08
C ASN A 167 -7.25 13.35 7.76
N TYR A 168 -8.33 14.10 7.53
CA TYR A 168 -9.58 13.93 8.23
C TYR A 168 -10.77 13.89 7.28
N VAL A 169 -11.69 13.00 7.60
CA VAL A 169 -13.04 12.96 7.07
C VAL A 169 -13.99 13.17 8.24
N LEU A 170 -14.93 14.10 8.07
CA LEU A 170 -16.01 14.36 9.02
C LEU A 170 -17.32 13.95 8.36
N ILE A 171 -18.16 13.22 9.09
CA ILE A 171 -19.46 12.78 8.62
C ILE A 171 -20.50 13.06 9.70
N GLY A 172 -21.55 13.80 9.34
CA GLY A 172 -22.68 14.07 10.21
C GLY A 172 -23.77 13.01 10.09
N SER A 173 -24.42 12.73 11.22
CA SER A 173 -25.56 11.84 11.36
C SER A 173 -26.61 12.59 12.19
N SER A 174 -27.58 13.22 11.54
CA SER A 174 -28.44 14.23 12.18
C SER A 174 -29.47 13.66 13.16
N TYR A 175 -29.77 12.36 13.06
CA TYR A 175 -30.80 11.68 13.84
C TYR A 175 -30.22 10.52 14.66
N ASP A 176 -28.94 10.61 15.00
CA ASP A 176 -28.26 9.58 15.77
C ASP A 176 -28.63 9.66 17.28
N ASP A 177 -28.78 8.51 17.90
CA ASP A 177 -29.43 8.31 19.20
C ASP A 177 -28.42 7.95 20.31
N VAL A 178 -27.28 8.64 20.37
CA VAL A 178 -26.22 8.29 21.34
C VAL A 178 -26.57 8.74 22.76
N ILE A 179 -27.06 9.97 22.92
CA ILE A 179 -27.34 10.58 24.23
C ILE A 179 -28.83 10.72 24.50
N ALA A 180 -29.62 11.00 23.45
CA ALA A 180 -31.08 11.08 23.46
C ALA A 180 -31.62 10.85 22.04
N ASP A 181 -32.93 10.61 21.91
CA ASP A 181 -33.60 10.47 20.61
C ASP A 181 -33.29 11.67 19.70
N ASP A 182 -32.88 11.37 18.47
CA ASP A 182 -32.49 12.29 17.40
C ASP A 182 -31.45 13.35 17.84
N SER A 183 -30.59 13.03 18.82
CA SER A 183 -29.61 13.97 19.37
C SER A 183 -28.54 14.40 18.38
N GLY A 184 -28.28 13.54 17.38
CA GLY A 184 -27.32 13.77 16.31
C GLY A 184 -25.87 13.59 16.74
N SER A 185 -25.04 13.15 15.80
CA SER A 185 -23.61 12.90 16.00
C SER A 185 -22.78 13.42 14.83
N ALA A 186 -21.50 13.68 15.12
CA ALA A 186 -20.46 13.95 14.13
C ALA A 186 -19.30 12.98 14.32
N TYR A 187 -19.01 12.21 13.27
CA TYR A 187 -17.98 11.19 13.25
C TYR A 187 -16.72 11.75 12.61
N ILE A 188 -15.58 11.52 13.24
CA ILE A 188 -14.26 11.91 12.72
C ILE A 188 -13.43 10.68 12.40
N TYR A 189 -13.09 10.53 11.12
CA TYR A 189 -12.21 9.48 10.63
C TYR A 189 -10.87 10.10 10.26
N LYS A 190 -9.79 9.53 10.79
CA LYS A 190 -8.43 10.00 10.53
C LYS A 190 -7.73 9.05 9.57
N SER A 191 -7.19 9.58 8.48
CA SER A 191 -6.26 8.82 7.64
C SER A 191 -4.92 8.68 8.39
N ILE A 192 -4.47 7.45 8.57
CA ILE A 192 -3.18 7.15 9.20
C ILE A 192 -2.24 6.72 8.08
N PRO A 193 -1.19 7.52 7.75
CA PRO A 193 -0.30 7.18 6.67
C PRO A 193 0.50 5.92 7.00
N THR A 194 0.81 5.15 5.97
CA THR A 194 1.64 3.94 6.09
C THR A 194 3.01 4.15 5.48
N ILE A 195 4.05 3.64 6.14
CA ILE A 195 5.33 3.39 5.47
C ILE A 195 5.38 1.90 5.18
N SER A 196 5.65 1.58 3.93
CA SER A 196 5.83 0.20 3.49
C SER A 196 7.01 0.07 2.54
N GLY A 197 7.32 -1.16 2.18
CA GLY A 197 8.29 -1.46 1.13
C GLY A 197 8.79 -2.88 1.24
N TYR A 198 9.90 -3.15 0.55
CA TYR A 198 10.49 -4.47 0.47
C TYR A 198 11.92 -4.47 0.98
N VAL A 199 12.27 -5.55 1.67
CA VAL A 199 13.66 -5.93 1.96
C VAL A 199 14.02 -7.08 1.03
N LYS A 200 14.98 -6.85 0.13
CA LYS A 200 15.40 -7.83 -0.88
C LYS A 200 16.91 -7.85 -1.04
N ASP A 201 17.47 -8.87 -1.69
CA ASP A 201 18.86 -8.84 -2.12
C ASP A 201 19.05 -8.19 -3.52
N ASN A 202 20.30 -8.09 -3.96
CA ASN A 202 20.67 -7.51 -5.27
C ASN A 202 20.10 -8.29 -6.48
N SER A 203 19.53 -9.48 -6.26
CA SER A 203 18.91 -10.34 -7.26
C SER A 203 17.37 -10.33 -7.16
N ASP A 204 16.79 -9.36 -6.44
CA ASP A 204 15.35 -9.20 -6.18
C ASP A 204 14.72 -10.33 -5.33
N LYS A 205 15.54 -11.13 -4.63
CA LYS A 205 15.05 -12.18 -3.74
C LYS A 205 14.59 -11.60 -2.40
N PRO A 206 13.40 -11.97 -1.90
CA PRO A 206 12.91 -11.56 -0.59
C PRO A 206 13.83 -11.88 0.58
N PHE A 207 13.93 -10.94 1.53
CA PHE A 207 14.58 -11.15 2.82
C PHE A 207 13.58 -10.98 3.97
N ILE A 208 13.38 -12.05 4.73
CA ILE A 208 12.42 -12.16 5.84
C ILE A 208 13.06 -11.80 7.20
N ASN A 209 12.24 -11.29 8.13
CA ASN A 209 12.57 -11.00 9.52
C ASN A 209 13.57 -9.87 9.72
N ALA A 210 13.87 -9.07 8.69
CA ALA A 210 14.63 -7.85 8.90
C ALA A 210 13.77 -6.86 9.69
N ARG A 211 14.32 -6.32 10.78
CA ARG A 211 13.61 -5.39 11.67
C ARG A 211 13.87 -3.96 11.22
N ILE A 212 12.80 -3.23 10.95
CA ILE A 212 12.82 -1.79 10.63
C ILE A 212 12.29 -1.04 11.86
N GLU A 213 13.17 -0.30 12.53
CA GLU A 213 12.84 0.58 13.64
C GLU A 213 12.51 1.97 13.11
N PHE A 214 11.37 2.52 13.54
CA PHE A 214 10.95 3.89 13.30
C PHE A 214 11.03 4.66 14.61
N ASP A 215 11.96 5.63 14.68
CA ASP A 215 12.25 6.37 15.91
C ASP A 215 10.97 6.87 16.60
N LYS A 216 10.71 6.39 17.83
CA LYS A 216 9.55 6.75 18.67
C LYS A 216 8.16 6.33 18.10
N CYS A 217 8.12 5.61 16.99
CA CYS A 217 6.89 5.14 16.34
C CYS A 217 6.72 3.61 16.36
N GLY A 218 7.78 2.88 16.73
CA GLY A 218 7.77 1.43 16.88
C GLY A 218 8.60 0.72 15.82
N SER A 219 8.38 -0.58 15.65
CA SER A 219 9.13 -1.39 14.69
C SER A 219 8.24 -2.40 13.97
N VAL A 220 8.67 -2.81 12.78
CA VAL A 220 8.05 -3.88 11.99
C VAL A 220 9.11 -4.83 11.44
N GLU A 221 8.74 -6.07 11.16
CA GLU A 221 9.60 -7.06 10.52
C GLU A 221 9.13 -7.36 9.09
N SER A 222 10.07 -7.61 8.18
CA SER A 222 9.75 -8.04 6.82
C SER A 222 9.18 -9.48 6.79
N GLN A 223 8.17 -9.68 5.95
CA GLN A 223 7.43 -10.93 5.81
C GLN A 223 8.12 -11.90 4.83
N ASN A 224 7.51 -13.07 4.56
CA ASN A 224 8.05 -14.11 3.68
C ASN A 224 8.39 -13.61 2.27
N ASP A 225 7.61 -12.66 1.75
CA ASP A 225 7.78 -12.00 0.45
C ASP A 225 8.68 -10.76 0.53
N GLY A 226 9.28 -10.50 1.71
CA GLY A 226 10.15 -9.37 1.99
C GLY A 226 9.38 -8.08 2.25
N TYR A 227 8.05 -8.09 2.16
CA TYR A 227 7.22 -6.90 2.37
C TYR A 227 7.18 -6.52 3.85
N TYR A 228 7.17 -5.22 4.14
CA TYR A 228 6.86 -4.68 5.46
C TYR A 228 5.89 -3.51 5.33
N SER A 229 5.09 -3.27 6.37
CA SER A 229 4.18 -2.13 6.45
C SER A 229 3.88 -1.78 7.90
N ILE A 230 3.92 -0.49 8.23
CA ILE A 230 3.55 0.02 9.54
C ILE A 230 2.67 1.27 9.39
N ASN A 231 1.66 1.39 10.25
CA ASN A 231 0.88 2.61 10.40
C ASN A 231 1.69 3.58 11.25
N ILE A 232 1.87 4.82 10.77
CA ILE A 232 2.74 5.80 11.43
C ILE A 232 1.90 6.86 12.13
N CYS A 233 2.37 7.36 13.29
CA CYS A 233 1.77 8.50 13.96
C CYS A 233 1.65 9.69 12.99
N SER A 234 0.49 10.37 12.97
CA SER A 234 0.29 11.52 12.08
C SER A 234 1.38 12.57 12.25
N SER A 235 1.91 13.07 11.13
CA SER A 235 2.99 14.06 11.09
C SER A 235 4.33 13.58 11.67
N TRP A 236 4.51 12.27 11.84
CA TRP A 236 5.81 11.72 12.20
C TRP A 236 6.85 12.10 11.15
N SER A 237 8.01 12.51 11.65
CA SER A 237 9.26 12.65 10.90
C SER A 237 10.35 12.02 11.74
N GLY A 238 11.38 11.49 11.09
CA GLY A 238 12.45 10.84 11.80
C GLY A 238 13.17 9.83 10.95
N LYS A 239 13.71 8.82 11.61
CA LYS A 239 14.61 7.87 11.02
C LYS A 239 13.98 6.49 10.99
N ALA A 240 14.05 5.84 9.83
CA ALA A 240 13.81 4.42 9.67
C ALA A 240 15.16 3.71 9.60
N THR A 241 15.46 2.80 10.53
CA THR A 241 16.73 2.07 10.59
C THR A 241 16.47 0.58 10.46
N ILE A 242 17.12 -0.07 9.48
CA ILE A 242 17.00 -1.52 9.27
C ILE A 242 18.12 -2.27 9.98
N SER A 243 17.78 -3.45 10.52
CA SER A 243 18.75 -4.33 11.19
C SER A 243 18.37 -5.80 11.09
N TYR A 244 19.39 -6.67 11.02
CA TYR A 244 19.25 -8.11 11.21
C TYR A 244 20.62 -8.72 11.55
N ASN A 245 20.81 -9.14 12.81
CA ASN A 245 22.12 -9.58 13.32
C ASN A 245 23.23 -8.56 12.95
N ASN A 246 24.29 -9.02 12.24
CA ASN A 246 25.41 -8.21 11.80
C ASN A 246 25.36 -7.88 10.29
N TYR A 247 24.25 -8.15 9.60
CA TYR A 247 24.13 -7.88 8.18
C TYR A 247 24.01 -6.40 7.90
N ILE A 248 24.58 -5.98 6.77
CA ILE A 248 24.60 -4.59 6.34
C ILE A 248 23.64 -4.44 5.15
N PHE A 249 22.72 -3.49 5.30
CA PHE A 249 21.74 -3.13 4.30
C PHE A 249 22.09 -1.78 3.67
N SER A 250 21.65 -1.58 2.43
CA SER A 250 21.76 -0.33 1.69
C SER A 250 20.37 0.14 1.27
N PRO A 251 19.94 1.36 1.69
CA PRO A 251 20.57 2.19 2.71
C PRO A 251 20.51 1.51 4.09
N GLN A 252 21.39 1.85 5.04
CA GLN A 252 21.29 1.32 6.42
C GLN A 252 20.18 2.05 7.21
N GLN A 253 19.86 3.27 6.80
CA GLN A 253 18.86 4.13 7.40
C GLN A 253 18.29 5.08 6.37
N ILE A 254 17.04 5.51 6.57
CA ILE A 254 16.36 6.49 5.72
C ILE A 254 15.83 7.60 6.63
N ASN A 255 16.18 8.84 6.31
CA ASN A 255 15.58 10.01 6.97
C ASN A 255 14.29 10.35 6.22
N ILE A 256 13.22 10.54 6.97
CA ILE A 256 11.88 10.75 6.44
C ILE A 256 11.35 12.07 7.02
N ASP A 257 11.05 13.00 6.10
CA ASP A 257 10.36 14.26 6.40
C ASP A 257 8.92 13.99 6.89
N PRO A 258 8.25 14.98 7.52
CA PRO A 258 6.90 14.80 8.05
C PRO A 258 5.96 14.16 7.04
N ILE A 259 5.42 13.00 7.42
CA ILE A 259 4.62 12.18 6.51
C ILE A 259 3.20 12.71 6.42
N THR A 260 2.78 13.01 5.19
CA THR A 260 1.39 13.42 4.85
C THR A 260 0.66 12.41 3.96
N LYS A 261 1.35 11.35 3.53
CA LYS A 261 0.83 10.32 2.62
C LYS A 261 1.60 9.01 2.79
N ASN A 262 1.07 7.93 2.24
CA ASN A 262 1.78 6.65 2.25
C ASN A 262 3.13 6.77 1.50
N LEU A 263 4.16 6.14 2.06
CA LEU A 263 5.52 6.14 1.50
C LEU A 263 6.00 4.71 1.25
N ASN A 264 6.65 4.50 0.10
CA ASN A 264 7.36 3.28 -0.21
C ASN A 264 8.86 3.50 0.02
N GLN A 265 9.49 2.68 0.85
CA GLN A 265 10.90 2.73 1.18
C GLN A 265 11.47 1.32 1.13
N ASN A 266 12.52 1.09 0.33
CA ASN A 266 13.08 -0.24 0.15
C ASN A 266 14.47 -0.32 0.77
N PHE A 267 14.83 -1.52 1.20
CA PHE A 267 16.14 -1.84 1.72
C PHE A 267 16.73 -3.01 0.96
N THR A 268 18.01 -2.94 0.65
CA THR A 268 18.71 -4.00 -0.08
C THR A 268 19.81 -4.62 0.76
N ILE A 269 19.83 -5.95 0.88
CA ILE A 269 20.93 -6.69 1.49
C ILE A 269 21.92 -7.13 0.40
N SER A 270 23.20 -6.86 0.62
CA SER A 270 24.24 -7.34 -0.31
C SER A 270 24.51 -8.83 -0.07
N VAL A 271 24.65 -9.58 -1.16
CA VAL A 271 25.08 -10.98 -1.17
C VAL A 271 26.37 -11.12 -1.98
N PHE A 272 27.26 -11.97 -1.50
CA PHE A 272 28.51 -12.33 -2.16
C PHE A 272 28.56 -13.83 -2.43
N ASN A 273 29.25 -14.21 -3.50
CA ASN A 273 29.41 -15.61 -3.84
C ASN A 273 30.71 -16.17 -3.27
N ILE A 274 30.59 -17.32 -2.61
CA ILE A 274 31.73 -18.19 -2.29
C ILE A 274 31.62 -19.43 -3.19
N SER A 275 32.63 -19.64 -4.02
CA SER A 275 32.63 -20.71 -5.03
C SER A 275 33.99 -21.39 -5.19
N GLY A 276 33.94 -22.64 -5.64
CA GLY A 276 35.12 -23.47 -5.84
C GLY A 276 34.76 -24.85 -6.38
N PHE A 277 35.74 -25.74 -6.37
CA PHE A 277 35.62 -27.13 -6.80
C PHE A 277 35.93 -28.08 -5.66
N VAL A 278 35.18 -29.19 -5.59
CA VAL A 278 35.50 -30.35 -4.79
C VAL A 278 35.95 -31.46 -5.73
N LYS A 279 37.22 -31.87 -5.61
CA LYS A 279 37.84 -32.88 -6.49
C LYS A 279 38.63 -33.89 -5.68
N ASP A 280 38.93 -35.05 -6.25
CA ASP A 280 39.82 -36.02 -5.62
C ASP A 280 41.31 -35.70 -5.83
N ILE A 281 42.19 -36.50 -5.24
CA ILE A 281 43.66 -36.36 -5.38
C ILE A 281 44.17 -36.52 -6.82
N PHE A 282 43.35 -37.02 -7.74
CA PHE A 282 43.64 -37.18 -9.16
C PHE A 282 42.96 -36.09 -10.00
N ASN A 283 42.42 -35.04 -9.36
CA ASN A 283 41.71 -33.93 -10.00
C ASN A 283 40.39 -34.34 -10.70
N ASN A 284 39.83 -35.50 -10.37
CA ASN A 284 38.50 -35.90 -10.82
C ASN A 284 37.42 -35.19 -9.98
N PRO A 285 36.31 -34.76 -10.60
CA PRO A 285 35.23 -34.08 -9.88
C PRO A 285 34.51 -35.00 -8.90
N ILE A 286 34.24 -34.50 -7.69
CA ILE A 286 33.39 -35.18 -6.71
C ILE A 286 32.02 -34.47 -6.71
N SER A 287 31.09 -35.04 -7.46
CA SER A 287 29.71 -34.54 -7.60
C SER A 287 28.83 -34.93 -6.40
N GLY A 288 27.86 -34.07 -6.07
CA GLY A 288 26.88 -34.32 -5.00
C GLY A 288 27.42 -34.17 -3.58
N SER A 289 28.62 -33.64 -3.40
CA SER A 289 29.17 -33.29 -2.08
C SER A 289 28.45 -32.08 -1.51
N GLU A 290 28.08 -32.14 -0.23
CA GLU A 290 27.43 -31.03 0.46
C GLU A 290 28.49 -30.08 1.03
N VAL A 291 28.51 -28.84 0.56
CA VAL A 291 29.33 -27.77 1.12
C VAL A 291 28.48 -27.00 2.12
N VAL A 292 28.87 -27.09 3.40
CA VAL A 292 28.14 -26.52 4.53
C VAL A 292 28.80 -25.24 4.98
N PHE A 293 28.02 -24.17 5.05
CA PHE A 293 28.40 -22.87 5.61
C PHE A 293 27.67 -22.73 6.96
N ASN A 294 28.44 -22.78 8.05
CA ASN A 294 27.86 -22.70 9.40
C ASN A 294 27.31 -21.29 9.69
N SER A 295 26.92 -21.02 10.95
CA SER A 295 26.42 -19.70 11.35
C SER A 295 25.28 -19.20 10.47
N LYS A 296 24.35 -20.10 10.12
CA LYS A 296 23.21 -19.85 9.21
C LYS A 296 23.59 -19.50 7.76
N GLY A 297 24.82 -19.76 7.30
CA GLY A 297 25.22 -19.61 5.89
C GLY A 297 24.55 -20.62 4.95
N GLY A 298 23.98 -21.69 5.50
CA GLY A 298 23.23 -22.71 4.76
C GLY A 298 24.16 -23.70 4.04
N THR A 299 23.62 -24.43 3.06
CA THR A 299 24.38 -25.44 2.32
C THR A 299 24.19 -25.30 0.81
N THR A 300 25.07 -25.92 0.03
CA THR A 300 24.96 -26.10 -1.42
C THR A 300 25.55 -27.45 -1.82
N LEU A 301 25.19 -27.97 -3.00
CA LEU A 301 25.72 -29.22 -3.53
C LEU A 301 26.67 -28.94 -4.69
N THR A 302 27.71 -29.77 -4.82
CA THR A 302 28.55 -29.75 -6.01
C THR A 302 27.80 -30.35 -7.20
N ASN A 303 27.96 -29.73 -8.38
CA ASN A 303 27.42 -30.25 -9.63
C ASN A 303 28.28 -31.41 -10.21
N SER A 304 27.95 -31.88 -11.41
CA SER A 304 28.67 -32.98 -12.10
C SER A 304 30.15 -32.69 -12.37
N GLN A 305 30.56 -31.41 -12.40
CA GLN A 305 31.95 -30.97 -12.56
C GLN A 305 32.64 -30.76 -11.20
N GLY A 306 32.00 -31.12 -10.09
CA GLY A 306 32.49 -30.88 -8.74
C GLY A 306 32.43 -29.40 -8.35
N TYR A 307 31.85 -28.52 -9.17
CA TYR A 307 31.75 -27.09 -8.89
C TYR A 307 30.61 -26.80 -7.91
N TYR A 308 30.86 -25.92 -6.96
CA TYR A 308 29.84 -25.37 -6.07
C TYR A 308 29.88 -23.84 -6.07
N SER A 309 28.72 -23.23 -5.83
CA SER A 309 28.60 -21.80 -5.56
C SER A 309 27.53 -21.60 -4.48
N LYS A 310 27.79 -20.69 -3.54
CA LYS A 310 26.85 -20.30 -2.52
C LYS A 310 26.82 -18.79 -2.36
N GLU A 311 25.63 -18.22 -2.44
CA GLU A 311 25.37 -16.85 -2.03
C GLU A 311 25.37 -16.77 -0.51
N ILE A 312 26.16 -15.84 0.01
CA ILE A 312 26.38 -15.57 1.42
C ILE A 312 26.13 -14.08 1.65
N TYR A 313 25.40 -13.75 2.71
CA TYR A 313 25.10 -12.36 3.03
C TYR A 313 26.36 -11.57 3.42
N HIS A 314 26.37 -10.28 3.08
CA HIS A 314 27.42 -9.34 3.47
C HIS A 314 27.67 -9.38 4.98
N ASN A 315 28.94 -9.36 5.35
CA ASN A 315 29.43 -9.42 6.72
C ASN A 315 29.22 -10.78 7.44
N TRP A 316 28.87 -11.84 6.69
CA TRP A 316 28.85 -13.20 7.25
C TRP A 316 30.24 -13.60 7.75
N THR A 317 30.28 -14.24 8.92
CA THR A 317 31.48 -14.78 9.55
C THR A 317 31.21 -16.23 9.94
N GLY A 318 32.07 -17.14 9.50
CA GLY A 318 31.88 -18.56 9.71
C GLY A 318 32.89 -19.44 8.98
N ASN A 319 32.65 -20.75 9.03
CA ASN A 319 33.44 -21.78 8.38
C ASN A 319 32.61 -22.45 7.28
N ALA A 320 33.23 -22.63 6.12
CA ALA A 320 32.77 -23.56 5.09
C ALA A 320 33.53 -24.88 5.24
N TYR A 321 32.85 -26.01 5.05
CA TYR A 321 33.47 -27.33 5.03
C TYR A 321 32.61 -28.32 4.23
N VAL A 322 33.22 -29.41 3.75
CA VAL A 322 32.55 -30.38 2.88
C VAL A 322 32.15 -31.63 3.65
N LYS A 323 30.91 -32.06 3.48
CA LYS A 323 30.39 -33.36 3.90
C LYS A 323 30.20 -34.25 2.67
N GLY A 324 30.85 -35.41 2.66
CA GLY A 324 30.67 -36.42 1.62
C GLY A 324 31.11 -37.80 2.11
N LYS A 325 30.35 -38.84 1.75
CA LYS A 325 30.64 -40.22 2.19
C LYS A 325 31.91 -40.74 1.52
N GLY A 326 32.80 -41.36 2.29
CA GLY A 326 33.96 -42.11 1.77
C GLY A 326 35.21 -41.27 1.48
N TYR A 327 35.22 -39.98 1.79
CA TYR A 327 36.37 -39.09 1.61
C TYR A 327 36.71 -38.34 2.90
N LYS A 328 38.01 -38.11 3.11
CA LYS A 328 38.51 -37.06 4.01
C LYS A 328 38.86 -35.83 3.15
N TYR A 329 38.35 -34.66 3.50
CA TYR A 329 38.56 -33.43 2.73
C TYR A 329 39.65 -32.54 3.34
N GLU A 330 40.49 -31.98 2.48
CA GLU A 330 41.48 -30.95 2.82
C GLU A 330 41.29 -29.69 1.93
N PRO A 331 41.26 -28.48 2.49
CA PRO A 331 41.32 -28.19 3.92
C PRO A 331 40.07 -28.73 4.65
N VAL A 332 40.22 -29.11 5.92
CA VAL A 332 39.08 -29.59 6.74
C VAL A 332 37.95 -28.56 6.81
N ALA A 333 38.30 -27.29 6.89
CA ALA A 333 37.39 -26.15 6.79
C ALA A 333 38.13 -24.92 6.27
N GLN A 334 37.40 -24.00 5.65
CA GLN A 334 37.88 -22.66 5.29
C GLN A 334 37.12 -21.62 6.11
N THR A 335 37.84 -20.71 6.77
CA THR A 335 37.28 -19.67 7.64
C THR A 335 37.15 -18.35 6.90
N TYR A 336 36.01 -17.69 7.05
CA TYR A 336 35.73 -16.37 6.51
C TYR A 336 35.34 -15.43 7.65
N ASN A 337 35.91 -14.23 7.65
CA ASN A 337 35.59 -13.17 8.60
C ASN A 337 35.06 -11.97 7.81
N ASN A 338 33.84 -11.54 8.11
CA ASN A 338 33.19 -10.37 7.51
C ASN A 338 33.24 -10.37 5.97
N VAL A 339 32.61 -11.38 5.34
CA VAL A 339 32.55 -11.49 3.87
C VAL A 339 32.05 -10.20 3.23
N ASP A 340 32.89 -9.52 2.48
CA ASP A 340 32.65 -8.20 1.85
C ASP A 340 32.92 -8.17 0.33
N GLN A 341 33.29 -9.32 -0.22
CA GLN A 341 33.59 -9.50 -1.64
C GLN A 341 33.31 -10.95 -2.08
N ARG A 342 33.43 -11.19 -3.39
CA ARG A 342 33.32 -12.54 -3.95
C ARG A 342 34.59 -13.34 -3.64
N TYR A 343 34.44 -14.60 -3.23
CA TYR A 343 35.53 -15.55 -2.99
C TYR A 343 35.44 -16.69 -3.99
N SER A 344 36.28 -16.68 -5.03
CA SER A 344 36.38 -17.77 -6.01
C SER A 344 37.57 -18.68 -5.72
N GLY A 345 37.56 -19.90 -6.28
CA GLY A 345 38.68 -20.84 -6.17
C GLY A 345 38.82 -21.46 -4.78
N GLN A 346 37.75 -21.47 -3.99
CA GLN A 346 37.69 -22.02 -2.64
C GLN A 346 37.60 -23.55 -2.73
N ASN A 347 38.71 -24.21 -3.05
CA ASN A 347 38.69 -25.62 -3.44
C ASN A 347 38.86 -26.56 -2.25
N TYR A 348 38.31 -27.77 -2.36
CA TYR A 348 38.52 -28.88 -1.44
C TYR A 348 39.02 -30.11 -2.21
N THR A 349 39.97 -30.83 -1.62
CA THR A 349 40.51 -32.09 -2.15
C THR A 349 40.05 -33.25 -1.28
N GLY A 350 39.33 -34.20 -1.84
CA GLY A 350 38.86 -35.42 -1.17
C GLY A 350 39.83 -36.58 -1.37
N SER A 351 40.34 -37.15 -0.27
CA SER A 351 41.14 -38.37 -0.26
C SER A 351 40.28 -39.54 0.20
N LYS A 352 40.17 -40.61 -0.61
CA LYS A 352 39.46 -41.82 -0.18
C LYS A 352 40.16 -42.44 1.03
N LEU A 353 39.36 -42.84 2.01
CA LEU A 353 39.86 -43.67 3.11
C LEU A 353 39.98 -45.10 2.60
N THR A 354 41.20 -45.55 2.33
CA THR A 354 41.46 -46.96 2.06
C THR A 354 41.64 -47.68 3.40
N ILE A 355 40.69 -48.55 3.77
CA ILE A 355 40.91 -49.51 4.85
C ILE A 355 41.56 -50.73 4.20
N SER A 356 42.86 -50.92 4.42
CA SER A 356 43.59 -52.12 4.02
C SER A 356 44.06 -52.88 5.26
N GLY A 357 43.80 -54.19 5.29
CA GLY A 357 44.30 -55.10 6.31
C GLY A 357 44.59 -56.47 5.68
N TYR A 358 45.46 -57.25 6.32
CA TYR A 358 45.72 -58.63 5.93
C TYR A 358 44.83 -59.56 6.75
N CYS A 359 44.13 -60.49 6.09
CA CYS A 359 43.57 -61.66 6.77
C CYS A 359 44.64 -62.75 6.74
N PHE A 360 45.07 -63.21 7.91
CA PHE A 360 45.91 -64.40 8.03
C PHE A 360 45.02 -65.61 8.30
N ASP A 361 45.22 -66.67 7.53
CA ASP A 361 44.68 -67.99 7.85
C ASP A 361 45.54 -68.58 8.98
N ASN A 362 44.89 -69.01 10.08
CA ASN A 362 45.58 -69.55 11.25
C ASN A 362 45.96 -71.04 11.10
N ASP A 363 45.56 -71.69 10.01
CA ASP A 363 45.68 -73.15 9.87
C ASP A 363 46.88 -73.62 9.01
N LEU A 364 47.86 -72.76 8.72
CA LEU A 364 49.11 -73.15 8.06
C LEU A 364 50.33 -72.79 8.92
N LEU A 365 50.58 -73.63 9.93
CA LEU A 365 51.92 -73.79 10.51
C LEU A 365 52.72 -74.84 9.68
N PRO A 366 54.04 -74.67 9.53
CA PRO A 366 54.89 -75.40 8.59
C PRO A 366 55.05 -76.90 8.87
#